data_AF-A0A7Z2M6T6-F1
#
_entry.id   AF-A0A7Z2M6T6-F1
#
_cell.length_a   1.000
_cell.length_b   1.000
_cell.length_c   1.000
_cell.angle_alpha   90.00
_cell.angle_beta   90.00
_cell.angle_gamma   90.00
#
_symmetry.space_group_name_H-M   'P 1'
#
loop_
_entity.id
_entity.type
_entity.pdbx_description
1 polymer ?
#
loop_
_entity_poly.entity_id
_entity_poly.type
_entity_poly.pdbx_seq_one_letter_code
_entity_poly.pdbx_strand_id
1 'polypeptide(L)'
;MGRYKDVMGTLVRVLAADNIDNSTKQSWQKLIDADLRKGGNGSSLSPRDKFDYDCCLYALLHRQLEPAQWDVLVAKYSTHKANKVAAIGRLVARMTSPAPQLFIYKALTAWAIPKLKGVQLGKRSTDMIVLPAEFYDMNTWDLAGSPERTRRNWRGGIHKRLEQLEEAAVIHATEIFDREEIFVDAA
;
A
#
# COMPACT_ATOMS: atom_id res chain seq x y z
N MET A 1 -13.62 -18.85 -13.97
CA MET A 1 -12.81 -19.74 -13.10
C MET A 1 -11.83 -18.88 -12.33
N GLY A 2 -12.24 -18.36 -11.17
CA GLY A 2 -11.45 -17.35 -10.48
C GLY A 2 -10.17 -17.85 -9.82
N ARG A 3 -9.26 -16.91 -9.56
CA ARG A 3 -7.89 -17.15 -9.09
C ARG A 3 -7.60 -16.51 -7.73
N TYR A 4 -8.43 -15.55 -7.32
CA TYR A 4 -8.31 -14.79 -6.07
C TYR A 4 -9.57 -14.88 -5.20
N LYS A 5 -9.41 -14.65 -3.89
CA LYS A 5 -10.47 -14.81 -2.88
C LYS A 5 -11.11 -13.50 -2.45
N ASP A 6 -10.36 -12.40 -2.40
CA ASP A 6 -10.85 -11.10 -1.97
C ASP A 6 -10.05 -9.94 -2.60
N VAL A 7 -10.69 -8.77 -2.74
CA VAL A 7 -10.11 -7.59 -3.39
C VAL A 7 -8.86 -7.09 -2.67
N MET A 8 -8.93 -6.92 -1.35
CA MET A 8 -7.84 -6.30 -0.59
C MET A 8 -6.60 -7.18 -0.55
N GLY A 9 -6.77 -8.48 -0.35
CA GLY A 9 -5.69 -9.47 -0.40
C GLY A 9 -5.03 -9.51 -1.78
N THR A 10 -5.83 -9.38 -2.85
CA THR A 10 -5.32 -9.29 -4.23
C THR A 10 -4.55 -8.00 -4.46
N LEU A 11 -5.10 -6.86 -4.06
CA LEU A 11 -4.49 -5.54 -4.22
C LEU A 11 -3.15 -5.43 -3.48
N VAL A 12 -3.10 -5.88 -2.22
CA VAL A 12 -1.85 -5.90 -1.44
C VAL A 12 -0.80 -6.82 -2.08
N ARG A 13 -1.21 -7.99 -2.59
CA ARG A 13 -0.32 -8.93 -3.27
C ARG A 13 0.22 -8.37 -4.58
N VAL A 14 -0.65 -7.79 -5.41
CA VAL A 14 -0.27 -7.16 -6.69
C VAL A 14 0.70 -6.01 -6.46
N LEU A 15 0.46 -5.16 -5.46
CA LEU A 15 1.37 -4.05 -5.11
C LEU A 15 2.70 -4.52 -4.52
N ALA A 16 2.78 -5.76 -4.02
CA ALA A 16 4.02 -6.37 -3.56
C ALA A 16 4.81 -7.06 -4.70
N ALA A 17 4.18 -7.35 -5.84
CA ALA A 17 4.84 -8.01 -6.96
C ALA A 17 5.95 -7.16 -7.61
N ASP A 18 5.85 -5.83 -7.48
CA ASP A 18 6.85 -4.86 -7.95
C ASP A 18 8.16 -4.85 -7.12
N ASN A 19 8.18 -5.49 -5.95
CA ASN A 19 9.37 -5.54 -5.09
C ASN A 19 10.42 -6.56 -5.51
N ILE A 20 10.10 -7.43 -6.45
CA ILE A 20 10.96 -8.56 -6.80
C ILE A 20 11.90 -8.06 -7.88
N ASP A 21 12.99 -7.45 -7.41
CA ASP A 21 14.13 -7.24 -8.28
C ASP A 21 14.58 -8.58 -8.85
N ASN A 22 15.20 -8.52 -10.02
CA ASN A 22 15.75 -9.67 -10.74
C ASN A 22 16.76 -10.51 -9.91
N SER A 23 17.14 -10.08 -8.69
CA SER A 23 18.06 -10.77 -7.78
C SER A 23 17.39 -11.83 -6.90
N THR A 24 16.06 -11.78 -6.72
CA THR A 24 15.29 -12.76 -5.93
C THR A 24 14.81 -13.98 -6.72
N LYS A 25 15.29 -14.17 -7.96
CA LYS A 25 15.03 -15.38 -8.76
C LYS A 25 15.27 -16.69 -7.98
N GLN A 26 16.29 -16.73 -7.12
CA GLN A 26 16.61 -17.90 -6.28
C GLN A 26 15.70 -18.10 -5.06
N SER A 27 15.08 -17.06 -4.51
CA SER A 27 14.22 -17.17 -3.31
C SER A 27 12.82 -17.67 -3.65
N TRP A 28 12.27 -17.30 -4.80
CA TRP A 28 10.99 -17.84 -5.26
C TRP A 28 11.10 -19.30 -5.71
N GLN A 29 12.24 -19.72 -6.27
CA GLN A 29 12.53 -21.14 -6.51
C GLN A 29 12.49 -21.97 -5.22
N LYS A 30 13.03 -21.46 -4.11
CA LYS A 30 12.94 -22.14 -2.81
C LYS A 30 11.50 -22.21 -2.27
N LEU A 31 10.67 -21.22 -2.57
CA LEU A 31 9.25 -21.23 -2.20
C LEU A 31 8.42 -22.16 -3.10
N ILE A 32 8.74 -22.25 -4.39
CA ILE A 32 8.17 -23.22 -5.34
C ILE A 32 8.53 -24.65 -4.90
N ASP A 33 9.80 -24.91 -4.58
CA ASP A 33 10.24 -26.22 -4.08
C ASP A 33 9.60 -26.58 -2.74
N ALA A 34 9.32 -25.59 -1.88
CA ALA A 34 8.64 -25.80 -0.60
C ALA A 34 7.13 -26.07 -0.77
N ASP A 35 6.48 -25.43 -1.75
CA ASP A 35 5.06 -25.57 -2.05
C ASP A 35 4.77 -26.91 -2.78
N LEU A 36 5.61 -27.29 -3.76
CA LEU A 36 5.60 -28.61 -4.40
C LEU A 36 5.77 -29.75 -3.39
N ARG A 37 6.57 -29.55 -2.32
CA ARG A 37 6.77 -30.53 -1.25
C ARG A 37 5.60 -30.60 -0.26
N LYS A 38 4.77 -29.56 -0.16
CA LYS A 38 3.72 -29.48 0.87
C LYS A 38 2.33 -29.90 0.40
N GLY A 39 2.14 -30.24 -0.88
CA GLY A 39 0.89 -30.81 -1.41
C GLY A 39 -0.34 -30.02 -0.96
N GLY A 40 -0.56 -28.82 -1.49
CA GLY A 40 -1.54 -27.89 -0.91
C GLY A 40 -2.35 -27.04 -1.89
N ASN A 41 -3.59 -27.49 -2.11
CA ASN A 41 -4.83 -26.72 -2.16
C ASN A 41 -4.98 -25.47 -3.07
N GLY A 42 -5.83 -25.62 -4.08
CA GLY A 42 -6.95 -24.69 -4.32
C GLY A 42 -6.74 -23.57 -5.35
N SER A 43 -5.54 -23.41 -5.90
CA SER A 43 -5.34 -22.64 -7.14
C SER A 43 -4.88 -23.57 -8.25
N SER A 44 -5.55 -23.56 -9.39
CA SER A 44 -5.16 -24.32 -10.59
C SER A 44 -3.86 -23.80 -11.25
N LEU A 45 -3.28 -22.72 -10.72
CA LEU A 45 -2.08 -22.07 -11.25
C LEU A 45 -0.86 -22.37 -10.38
N SER A 46 0.29 -22.58 -11.02
CA SER A 46 1.56 -22.70 -10.32
C SER A 46 1.91 -21.38 -9.63
N PRO A 47 2.76 -21.39 -8.58
CA PRO A 47 3.19 -20.16 -7.93
C PRO A 47 3.84 -19.15 -8.89
N ARG A 48 4.49 -19.65 -9.96
CA ARG A 48 5.07 -18.83 -11.02
C ARG A 48 4.00 -18.15 -11.87
N ASP A 49 3.02 -18.90 -12.37
CA ASP A 49 1.96 -18.33 -13.21
C ASP A 49 1.15 -17.29 -12.43
N LYS A 50 0.96 -17.54 -11.13
CA LYS A 50 0.27 -16.59 -10.24
C LYS A 50 1.08 -15.30 -10.04
N PHE A 51 2.40 -15.39 -9.98
CA PHE A 51 3.28 -14.22 -9.91
C PHE A 51 3.29 -13.43 -11.22
N ASP A 52 3.45 -14.10 -12.35
CA ASP A 52 3.40 -13.45 -13.68
C ASP A 52 2.05 -12.73 -13.86
N TYR A 53 0.96 -13.32 -13.36
CA TYR A 53 -0.35 -12.69 -13.35
C TYR A 53 -0.44 -11.47 -12.41
N ASP A 54 0.17 -11.52 -11.23
CA ASP A 54 0.24 -10.34 -10.34
C ASP A 54 0.99 -9.17 -11.01
N CYS A 55 2.09 -9.45 -11.73
CA CYS A 55 2.82 -8.44 -12.48
C CYS A 55 1.96 -7.82 -13.60
N CYS A 56 1.21 -8.64 -14.33
CA CYS A 56 0.26 -8.17 -15.34
C CYS A 56 -0.82 -7.29 -14.72
N LEU A 57 -1.41 -7.71 -13.59
CA LEU A 57 -2.40 -6.93 -12.85
C LEU A 57 -1.81 -5.62 -12.32
N TYR A 58 -0.56 -5.62 -11.86
CA TYR A 58 0.13 -4.40 -11.42
C TYR A 58 0.20 -3.38 -12.57
N ALA A 59 0.68 -3.82 -13.74
CA ALA A 59 0.79 -2.98 -14.92
C ALA A 59 -0.60 -2.48 -15.39
N LEU A 60 -1.61 -3.34 -15.29
CA LEU A 60 -2.99 -3.01 -15.63
C LEU A 60 -3.58 -1.93 -14.71
N LEU A 61 -3.45 -2.11 -13.39
CA LEU A 61 -3.91 -1.15 -12.38
C LEU A 61 -3.19 0.19 -12.54
N HIS A 62 -1.86 0.17 -12.69
CA HIS A 62 -1.10 1.40 -12.90
C HIS A 62 -1.52 2.17 -14.15
N ARG A 63 -1.97 1.47 -15.19
CA ARG A 63 -2.45 2.07 -16.44
C ARG A 63 -3.88 2.61 -16.35
N GLN A 64 -4.77 1.91 -15.63
CA GLN A 64 -6.21 2.23 -15.61
C GLN A 64 -6.62 3.15 -14.45
N LEU A 65 -5.92 3.09 -13.31
CA LEU A 65 -6.21 3.97 -12.19
C LEU A 65 -5.73 5.39 -12.47
N GLU A 66 -6.51 6.37 -12.00
CA GLU A 66 -6.07 7.77 -12.03
C GLU A 66 -4.78 7.94 -11.21
N PRO A 67 -3.86 8.86 -11.59
CA PRO A 67 -2.58 8.99 -10.89
C PRO A 67 -2.69 9.17 -9.37
N ALA A 68 -3.72 9.90 -8.90
CA ALA A 68 -3.97 10.08 -7.48
C ALA A 68 -4.48 8.80 -6.79
N GLN A 69 -5.30 8.00 -7.48
CA GLN A 69 -5.78 6.69 -7.01
C GLN A 69 -4.62 5.70 -6.92
N TRP A 70 -3.75 5.67 -7.92
CA TRP A 70 -2.55 4.85 -7.87
C TRP A 70 -1.63 5.24 -6.71
N ASP A 71 -1.34 6.54 -6.58
CA ASP A 71 -0.45 7.03 -5.53
C ASP A 71 -0.98 6.73 -4.12
N VAL A 72 -2.30 6.84 -3.87
CA VAL A 72 -2.87 6.54 -2.54
C VAL A 72 -2.73 5.06 -2.18
N LEU A 73 -2.94 4.16 -3.15
CA LEU A 73 -2.81 2.72 -2.93
C LEU A 73 -1.34 2.32 -2.70
N VAL A 74 -0.42 2.84 -3.52
CA VAL A 74 1.02 2.62 -3.34
C VAL A 74 1.50 3.18 -1.99
N ALA A 75 1.09 4.40 -1.63
CA ALA A 75 1.44 5.01 -0.36
C ALA A 75 0.95 4.17 0.83
N LYS A 76 -0.24 3.58 0.74
CA LYS A 76 -0.83 2.80 1.85
C LYS A 76 -0.27 1.38 1.92
N TYR A 77 -0.20 0.69 0.79
CA TYR A 77 -0.07 -0.78 0.76
C TYR A 77 1.24 -1.29 0.15
N SER A 78 1.99 -0.48 -0.59
CA SER A 78 3.23 -0.97 -1.21
C SER A 78 4.25 -1.40 -0.16
N THR A 79 4.95 -2.48 -0.46
CA THR A 79 6.12 -2.94 0.28
C THR A 79 7.42 -2.32 -0.25
N HIS A 80 7.42 -1.63 -1.41
CA HIS A 80 8.62 -0.98 -1.96
C HIS A 80 8.86 0.33 -1.23
N LYS A 81 9.97 0.45 -0.48
CA LYS A 81 10.22 1.65 0.32
C LYS A 81 10.31 2.90 -0.54
N ALA A 82 11.00 2.84 -1.67
CA ALA A 82 11.17 4.00 -2.54
C ALA A 82 9.84 4.39 -3.23
N ASN A 83 9.04 3.42 -3.69
CA ASN A 83 7.77 3.74 -4.38
C ASN A 83 6.76 4.29 -3.39
N LYS A 84 6.69 3.71 -2.18
CA LYS A 84 5.86 4.22 -1.08
C LYS A 84 6.22 5.66 -0.72
N VAL A 85 7.50 5.98 -0.53
CA VAL A 85 7.96 7.36 -0.23
C VAL A 85 7.68 8.31 -1.40
N ALA A 86 7.92 7.88 -2.64
CA ALA A 86 7.65 8.71 -3.82
C ALA A 86 6.15 9.01 -3.97
N ALA A 87 5.28 8.02 -3.75
CA ALA A 87 3.84 8.18 -3.78
C ALA A 87 3.35 9.12 -2.68
N ILE A 88 3.86 8.98 -1.45
CA ILE A 88 3.63 9.94 -0.34
C ILE A 88 3.99 11.35 -0.78
N GLY A 89 5.17 11.56 -1.37
CA GLY A 89 5.61 12.87 -1.86
C GLY A 89 4.67 13.47 -2.91
N ARG A 90 4.22 12.67 -3.88
CA ARG A 90 3.25 13.11 -4.91
C ARG A 90 1.89 13.48 -4.31
N LEU A 91 1.40 12.72 -3.32
CA LEU A 91 0.15 13.06 -2.63
C LEU A 91 0.28 14.34 -1.80
N VAL A 92 1.42 14.55 -1.13
CA VAL A 92 1.70 15.78 -0.37
C VAL A 92 1.62 16.99 -1.29
N ALA A 93 2.22 16.93 -2.48
CA ALA A 93 2.18 18.02 -3.45
C ALA A 93 0.76 18.35 -3.96
N ARG A 94 -0.16 17.37 -3.94
CA ARG A 94 -1.56 17.53 -4.40
C ARG A 94 -2.53 17.91 -3.27
N MET A 95 -2.12 17.79 -2.01
CA MET A 95 -3.01 17.94 -0.87
C MET A 95 -3.33 19.41 -0.58
N THR A 96 -4.58 19.82 -0.77
CA THR A 96 -5.07 21.12 -0.32
C THR A 96 -5.49 21.06 1.15
N SER A 97 -4.86 21.88 1.99
CA SER A 97 -5.21 22.04 3.40
C SER A 97 -4.78 23.44 3.86
N PRO A 98 -5.47 24.06 4.83
CA PRO A 98 -4.99 25.28 5.49
C PRO A 98 -3.76 25.05 6.38
N ALA A 99 -3.35 23.80 6.59
CA ALA A 99 -2.19 23.47 7.41
C ALA A 99 -0.86 23.84 6.71
N PRO A 100 0.20 24.18 7.46
CA PRO A 100 1.55 24.36 6.90
C PRO A 100 2.05 23.11 6.17
N GLN A 101 2.96 23.29 5.20
CA GLN A 101 3.47 22.18 4.37
C GLN A 101 4.12 21.06 5.18
N LEU A 102 4.89 21.38 6.22
CA LEU A 102 5.47 20.38 7.11
C LEU A 102 4.38 19.53 7.79
N PHE A 103 3.29 20.16 8.21
CA PHE A 103 2.16 19.49 8.84
C PHE A 103 1.49 18.52 7.86
N ILE A 104 1.26 18.96 6.61
CA ILE A 104 0.70 18.12 5.55
C ILE A 104 1.59 16.90 5.31
N TYR A 105 2.89 17.11 5.14
CA TYR A 105 3.87 16.05 4.95
C TYR A 105 3.85 15.03 6.09
N LYS A 106 3.92 15.49 7.34
CA LYS A 106 3.94 14.62 8.52
C LYS A 106 2.62 13.86 8.69
N ALA A 107 1.49 14.54 8.54
CA ALA A 107 0.16 13.93 8.68
C ALA A 107 -0.07 12.83 7.63
N LEU A 108 0.24 13.10 6.37
CA LEU A 108 0.09 12.13 5.28
C LEU A 108 1.01 10.92 5.46
N THR A 109 2.28 11.19 5.81
CA THR A 109 3.26 10.13 6.07
C THR A 109 2.84 9.24 7.24
N ALA A 110 2.35 9.82 8.34
CA ALA A 110 1.86 9.08 9.50
C ALA A 110 0.56 8.29 9.24
N TRP A 111 -0.26 8.74 8.28
CA TRP A 111 -1.44 8.01 7.81
C TRP A 111 -1.06 6.80 6.93
N ALA A 112 -0.05 6.96 6.08
CA ALA A 112 0.45 5.94 5.17
C ALA A 112 1.33 4.88 5.86
N ILE A 113 2.04 5.29 6.92
CA ILE A 113 2.91 4.44 7.74
C ILE A 113 2.44 4.57 9.19
N PRO A 114 1.47 3.74 9.63
CA PRO A 114 0.96 3.79 10.99
C PRO A 114 1.96 3.19 12.00
N LYS A 115 1.87 3.63 13.26
CA LYS A 115 2.72 3.13 14.34
C LYS A 115 2.43 1.65 14.60
N LEU A 116 3.41 0.79 14.32
CA LEU A 116 3.32 -0.64 14.62
C LEU A 116 3.38 -0.85 16.14
N LYS A 117 2.34 -1.49 16.69
CA LYS A 117 2.32 -1.89 18.11
C LYS A 117 3.22 -3.10 18.30
N GLY A 118 4.17 -3.02 19.23
CA GLY A 118 5.00 -4.17 19.64
C GLY A 118 6.24 -4.45 18.79
N VAL A 119 6.55 -3.63 17.76
CA VAL A 119 7.80 -3.75 17.01
C VAL A 119 8.88 -2.93 17.71
N GLN A 120 9.85 -3.61 18.32
CA GLN A 120 11.10 -2.98 18.77
C GLN A 120 11.94 -2.63 17.53
N LEU A 121 12.26 -1.35 17.36
CA LEU A 121 13.16 -0.86 16.31
C LEU A 121 14.45 -1.69 16.37
N GLY A 122 14.73 -2.51 15.35
CA GLY A 122 15.96 -3.31 15.25
C GLY A 122 15.87 -4.80 15.56
N LYS A 123 14.71 -5.39 15.91
CA LYS A 123 14.63 -6.84 16.24
C LYS A 123 14.07 -7.80 15.17
N ARG A 124 13.72 -7.31 13.98
CA ARG A 124 13.52 -8.16 12.80
C ARG A 124 13.95 -7.40 11.55
N SER A 125 14.50 -8.12 10.59
CA SER A 125 14.61 -7.69 9.19
C SER A 125 13.20 -7.55 8.59
N THR A 126 12.37 -6.66 9.13
CA THR A 126 11.13 -6.28 8.46
C THR A 126 11.54 -5.36 7.33
N ASP A 127 11.39 -5.80 6.10
CA ASP A 127 11.62 -5.00 4.91
C ASP A 127 10.58 -3.85 4.74
N MET A 128 9.99 -3.41 5.85
CA MET A 128 8.94 -2.40 5.91
C MET A 128 9.51 -1.10 6.50
N ILE A 129 8.97 0.04 6.05
CA ILE A 129 9.32 1.34 6.64
C ILE A 129 8.74 1.41 8.06
N VAL A 130 9.59 1.69 9.04
CA VAL A 130 9.19 1.97 10.41
C VAL A 130 9.67 3.36 10.78
N LEU A 131 8.73 4.24 11.15
CA LEU A 131 9.05 5.59 11.59
C LEU A 131 9.33 5.62 13.10
N PRO A 132 10.27 6.46 13.56
CA PRO A 132 10.49 6.69 14.98
C PRO A 132 9.23 7.17 15.72
N ALA A 133 9.16 6.95 17.03
CA ALA A 133 7.97 7.25 17.82
C ALA A 133 7.67 8.76 17.86
N GLU A 134 8.71 9.59 17.90
CA GLU A 134 8.67 11.04 17.85
C GLU A 134 8.06 11.57 16.53
N PHE A 135 8.11 10.80 15.44
CA PHE A 135 7.47 11.21 14.19
C PHE A 135 5.95 11.37 14.36
N TYR A 136 5.33 10.61 15.27
CA TYR A 136 3.89 10.66 15.52
C TYR A 136 3.48 11.75 16.52
N ASP A 137 4.44 12.47 17.11
CA ASP A 137 4.15 13.60 17.99
C ASP A 137 3.79 14.86 17.18
N MET A 138 2.50 15.18 17.17
CA MET A 138 1.93 16.31 16.44
C MET A 138 2.40 17.68 16.97
N ASN A 139 3.06 17.74 18.13
CA ASN A 139 3.72 18.96 18.62
C ASN A 139 4.94 19.33 17.80
N THR A 140 5.54 18.38 17.08
CA THR A 140 6.70 18.63 16.22
C THR A 140 6.33 18.98 14.78
N TRP A 141 5.04 18.93 14.42
CA TRP A 141 4.58 19.06 13.03
C TRP A 141 4.31 20.51 12.61
N ASP A 142 4.21 21.41 13.59
CA ASP A 142 3.93 22.83 13.37
C ASP A 142 4.86 23.69 14.22
N LEU A 143 5.79 24.39 13.56
CA LEU A 143 6.76 25.27 14.20
C LEU A 143 6.13 26.57 14.73
N ALA A 144 4.97 26.97 14.20
CA ALA A 144 4.27 28.17 14.66
C ALA A 144 3.48 27.93 15.95
N GLY A 145 3.35 26.68 16.40
CA GLY A 145 2.70 26.35 17.67
C GLY A 145 1.20 26.60 17.68
N SER A 146 0.48 26.30 16.58
CA SER A 146 -0.97 26.48 16.50
C SER A 146 -1.70 25.73 17.63
N PRO A 147 -2.89 26.20 18.07
CA PRO A 147 -3.67 25.50 19.09
C PRO A 147 -3.90 24.03 18.74
N GLU A 148 -3.88 23.16 19.75
CA GLU A 148 -4.02 21.72 19.55
C GLU A 148 -5.30 21.37 18.78
N ARG A 149 -6.41 22.05 19.08
CA ARG A 149 -7.69 21.88 18.36
C ARG A 149 -7.52 22.10 16.85
N THR A 150 -6.80 23.15 16.45
CA THR A 150 -6.53 23.47 15.05
C THR A 150 -5.72 22.36 14.38
N ARG A 151 -4.65 21.89 15.04
CA ARG A 151 -3.81 20.80 14.53
C ARG A 151 -4.60 19.49 14.39
N ARG A 152 -5.45 19.15 15.37
CA ARG A 152 -6.34 17.98 15.29
C ARG A 152 -7.33 18.10 14.13
N ASN A 153 -7.92 19.29 13.92
CA ASN A 153 -8.83 19.54 12.80
C ASN A 153 -8.13 19.38 11.45
N TRP A 154 -6.93 19.96 11.30
CA TRP A 154 -6.13 19.81 10.08
C TRP A 154 -5.82 18.35 9.78
N ARG A 155 -5.34 17.61 10.79
CA ARG A 155 -5.04 16.19 10.64
C ARG A 155 -6.29 15.39 10.24
N GLY A 156 -7.41 15.61 10.91
CA GLY A 156 -8.68 14.96 10.59
C GLY A 156 -9.16 15.26 9.17
N GLY A 157 -9.04 16.51 8.73
CA GLY A 157 -9.40 16.91 7.36
C GLY A 157 -8.51 16.25 6.28
N ILE A 158 -7.20 16.18 6.53
CA ILE A 158 -6.24 15.49 5.64
C ILE A 158 -6.55 13.99 5.58
N HIS A 159 -6.72 13.34 6.74
CA HIS A 159 -7.03 11.91 6.82
C HIS A 159 -8.32 11.58 6.08
N LYS A 160 -9.40 12.35 6.33
CA LYS A 160 -10.69 12.14 5.66
C LYS A 160 -10.57 12.20 4.14
N ARG A 161 -9.80 13.16 3.60
CA ARG A 161 -9.55 13.26 2.15
C ARG A 161 -8.79 12.06 1.61
N LEU A 162 -7.78 11.58 2.35
CA LEU A 162 -7.01 10.40 1.96
C LEU A 162 -7.86 9.13 2.00
N GLU A 163 -8.70 8.97 3.02
CA GLU A 163 -9.63 7.85 3.17
C GLU A 163 -10.67 7.82 2.03
N GLN A 164 -11.21 8.98 1.65
CA GLN A 164 -12.12 9.08 0.49
C GLN A 164 -11.43 8.74 -0.83
N LEU A 165 -10.18 9.18 -1.01
CA LEU A 165 -9.39 8.86 -2.19
C LEU A 165 -9.02 7.37 -2.25
N GLU A 166 -8.68 6.79 -1.10
CA GLU A 166 -8.41 5.36 -0.94
C GLU A 166 -9.66 4.53 -1.27
N GLU A 167 -10.81 4.88 -0.72
CA GLU A 167 -12.09 4.22 -1.00
C GLU A 167 -12.42 4.25 -2.50
N ALA A 168 -12.34 5.43 -3.13
CA ALA A 168 -12.56 5.56 -4.57
C ALA A 168 -11.57 4.73 -5.40
N ALA A 169 -10.30 4.65 -4.96
CA ALA A 169 -9.29 3.84 -5.63
C ALA A 169 -9.57 2.33 -5.49
N VAL A 170 -10.02 1.87 -4.32
CA VAL A 170 -10.38 0.47 -4.09
C VAL A 170 -11.63 0.10 -4.91
N ILE A 171 -12.63 0.97 -4.99
CA ILE A 171 -13.81 0.77 -5.84
C ILE A 171 -13.38 0.60 -7.30
N HIS A 172 -12.59 1.53 -7.84
CA HIS A 172 -12.15 1.45 -9.24
C HIS A 172 -11.26 0.22 -9.50
N ALA A 173 -10.39 -0.16 -8.55
CA ALA A 173 -9.63 -1.40 -8.65
C ALA A 173 -10.53 -2.65 -8.66
N THR A 174 -11.62 -2.64 -7.88
CA THR A 174 -12.62 -3.72 -7.86
C THR A 174 -13.30 -3.84 -9.23
N GLU A 175 -13.73 -2.72 -9.82
CA GLU A 175 -14.33 -2.71 -11.16
C GLU A 175 -13.39 -3.26 -12.24
N ILE A 176 -12.08 -2.97 -12.14
CA ILE A 176 -11.06 -3.54 -13.02
C ILE A 176 -10.98 -5.05 -12.80
N PHE A 177 -10.91 -5.50 -11.55
CA PHE A 177 -10.82 -6.93 -11.22
C PHE A 177 -12.05 -7.73 -11.65
N ASP A 178 -13.24 -7.17 -11.52
CA ASP A 178 -14.50 -7.79 -11.96
C ASP A 178 -14.54 -7.91 -13.48
N ARG A 179 -14.10 -6.87 -14.21
CA ARG A 179 -13.99 -6.91 -15.68
C ARG A 179 -13.01 -7.97 -16.18
N GLU A 180 -11.94 -8.21 -15.42
CA GLU A 180 -10.93 -9.22 -15.72
C GLU A 180 -11.33 -10.63 -15.20
N GLU A 181 -12.51 -10.75 -14.57
CA GLU A 181 -13.09 -12.01 -14.06
C GLU A 181 -12.12 -12.80 -13.15
N ILE A 182 -11.36 -12.09 -12.31
CA ILE A 182 -10.25 -12.70 -11.56
C ILE A 182 -10.69 -13.42 -10.28
N PHE A 183 -11.89 -13.13 -9.78
CA PHE A 183 -12.41 -13.71 -8.53
C PHE A 183 -13.16 -15.02 -8.79
N VAL A 184 -13.09 -15.93 -7.81
CA VAL A 184 -13.86 -17.18 -7.87
C VAL A 184 -15.30 -16.80 -7.58
N ASP A 185 -16.20 -17.07 -8.52
CA ASP A 185 -17.64 -16.96 -8.25
C ASP A 185 -17.91 -17.72 -6.95
N ALA A 186 -18.42 -17.00 -5.95
CA ALA A 186 -18.92 -17.62 -4.74
C ALA A 186 -20.16 -18.42 -5.15
N ALA A 187 -19.95 -19.70 -5.49
CA ALA A 187 -21.00 -20.69 -5.66
C ALA A 187 -21.69 -20.97 -4.32
#